data_AF-A0A328BBF6-F1
#
_entry.id   AF-A0A328BBF6-F1
#
_cell.length_a   1.000
_cell.length_b   1.000
_cell.length_c   1.000
_cell.angle_alpha   90.00
_cell.angle_beta   90.00
_cell.angle_gamma   90.00
#
_symmetry.space_group_name_H-M   'P 1'
#
loop_
_entity.id
_entity.type
_entity.pdbx_description
1 polymer ?
#
loop_
_entity_poly.entity_id
_entity_poly.type
_entity_poly.pdbx_seq_one_letter_code
_entity_poly.pdbx_strand_id
1 'polypeptide(L)'
;MKLKIAAAFAAFSMLSVGGAAQAAVIYDNFTRSEYHAQISNYGYTAVFQSNIDQTINQIGSRLRGGESDVKFVIIDLGNGVDPTSTGQTVFSDVSHVVAGEGYDWFYSDLFSFNLNAGRWYAVGAVGAPGSPLYVSGDYAAPINPGPTFTAYSNRNMNVMSYDNPDSNLGFACCNFHTRLLTSDSVGAVPEPATWALMILGFGSAGAMLRRTRFAAA
;
A
#
# COMPACT_ATOMS: atom_id res chain seq x y z
N MET A 1 -54.74 -0.55 -47.39
CA MET A 1 -54.49 -1.26 -46.10
C MET A 1 -53.09 -0.84 -45.64
N LYS A 2 -52.98 -0.02 -44.58
CA LYS A 2 -51.74 0.69 -44.19
C LYS A 2 -50.95 -0.15 -43.18
N LEU A 3 -49.73 -0.56 -43.52
CA LEU A 3 -48.82 -1.31 -42.64
C LEU A 3 -48.01 -0.32 -41.79
N LYS A 4 -48.18 -0.32 -40.47
CA LYS A 4 -47.41 0.51 -39.53
C LYS A 4 -46.18 -0.25 -39.08
N ILE A 5 -44.99 0.25 -39.41
CA ILE A 5 -43.70 -0.26 -38.91
C ILE A 5 -43.41 0.49 -37.60
N ALA A 6 -43.43 -0.21 -36.47
CA ALA A 6 -43.03 0.31 -35.17
C ALA A 6 -41.60 -0.16 -34.87
N ALA A 7 -40.64 0.77 -34.91
CA ALA A 7 -39.26 0.51 -34.50
C ALA A 7 -39.14 0.68 -32.99
N ALA A 8 -38.91 -0.42 -32.26
CA ALA A 8 -38.61 -0.41 -30.85
C ALA A 8 -37.10 -0.16 -30.65
N PHE A 9 -36.73 1.04 -30.19
CA PHE A 9 -35.39 1.34 -29.71
C PHE A 9 -35.24 0.80 -28.29
N ALA A 10 -34.54 -0.33 -28.13
CA ALA A 10 -34.10 -0.80 -26.83
C ALA A 10 -32.84 -0.03 -26.42
N ALA A 11 -32.97 0.87 -25.45
CA ALA A 11 -31.84 1.55 -24.82
C ALA A 11 -31.11 0.56 -23.90
N PHE A 12 -29.94 0.09 -24.34
CA PHE A 12 -29.08 -0.77 -23.54
C PHE A 12 -28.16 0.13 -22.70
N SER A 13 -28.51 0.38 -21.44
CA SER A 13 -27.65 1.06 -20.48
C SER A 13 -26.51 0.13 -20.07
N MET A 14 -25.34 0.28 -20.69
CA MET A 14 -24.11 -0.36 -20.24
C MET A 14 -23.68 0.27 -18.91
N LEU A 15 -23.88 -0.44 -17.79
CA LEU A 15 -23.14 -0.18 -16.57
C LEU A 15 -21.67 -0.58 -16.81
N SER A 16 -20.79 0.41 -16.95
CA SER A 16 -19.35 0.19 -16.84
C SER A 16 -19.00 -0.06 -15.38
N VAL A 17 -18.70 -1.31 -15.02
CA VAL A 17 -18.06 -1.62 -13.74
C VAL A 17 -16.59 -1.25 -13.89
N GLY A 18 -16.23 -0.01 -13.52
CA GLY A 18 -14.85 0.37 -13.32
C GLY A 18 -14.35 -0.34 -12.06
N GLY A 19 -13.46 -1.32 -12.21
CA GLY A 19 -12.76 -1.90 -11.07
C GLY A 19 -11.97 -0.81 -10.37
N ALA A 20 -12.13 -0.67 -9.05
CA ALA A 20 -11.27 0.21 -8.28
C ALA A 20 -9.81 -0.23 -8.45
N ALA A 21 -8.93 0.69 -8.82
CA ALA A 21 -7.51 0.42 -8.89
C ALA A 21 -7.04 -0.06 -7.50
N GLN A 22 -6.60 -1.31 -7.40
CA GLN A 22 -6.09 -1.87 -6.16
C GLN A 22 -4.70 -1.28 -5.90
N ALA A 23 -4.46 -0.78 -4.69
CA ALA A 23 -3.15 -0.29 -4.28
C ALA A 23 -2.10 -1.40 -4.44
N ALA A 24 -0.96 -1.09 -5.06
CA ALA A 24 0.10 -2.04 -5.29
C ALA A 24 1.03 -2.09 -4.07
N VAL A 25 1.32 -3.28 -3.56
CA VAL A 25 2.33 -3.49 -2.52
C VAL A 25 3.71 -3.38 -3.16
N ILE A 26 4.50 -2.40 -2.72
CA ILE A 26 5.84 -2.14 -3.27
C ILE A 26 6.95 -2.58 -2.33
N TYR A 27 6.64 -2.69 -1.03
CA TYR A 27 7.52 -3.22 0.00
C TYR A 27 6.72 -4.18 0.86
N ASP A 28 7.26 -5.37 1.08
CA ASP A 28 6.76 -6.34 2.06
C ASP A 28 7.97 -7.08 2.61
N ASN A 29 8.20 -6.95 3.91
CA ASN A 29 9.29 -7.67 4.58
C ASN A 29 8.78 -8.88 5.38
N PHE A 30 7.56 -9.34 5.13
CA PHE A 30 7.01 -10.49 5.85
C PHE A 30 7.75 -11.80 5.56
N THR A 31 8.15 -12.48 6.63
CA THR A 31 8.62 -13.86 6.59
C THR A 31 7.79 -14.73 7.54
N ARG A 32 7.88 -16.07 7.39
CA ARG A 32 7.14 -17.01 8.25
C ARG A 32 7.74 -17.18 9.65
N SER A 33 8.89 -16.57 9.94
CA SER A 33 9.51 -16.62 11.27
C SER A 33 8.88 -15.51 12.11
N GLU A 34 8.36 -15.86 13.29
CA GLU A 34 7.54 -14.94 14.08
C GLU A 34 8.17 -14.68 15.45
N TYR A 35 8.81 -13.52 15.58
CA TYR A 35 9.00 -12.80 16.82
C TYR A 35 7.78 -11.92 17.10
N HIS A 36 7.48 -11.69 18.37
CA HIS A 36 6.32 -10.92 18.79
C HIS A 36 6.71 -9.97 19.91
N ALA A 37 6.21 -8.74 19.84
CA ALA A 37 6.40 -7.75 20.89
C ALA A 37 5.13 -6.91 21.08
N GLN A 38 4.82 -6.56 22.32
CA GLN A 38 3.67 -5.70 22.64
C GLN A 38 4.03 -4.24 22.39
N ILE A 39 3.09 -3.44 21.83
CA ILE A 39 3.33 -2.04 21.45
C ILE A 39 2.74 -0.99 22.40
N SER A 40 2.55 -1.31 23.68
CA SER A 40 1.97 -0.36 24.64
C SER A 40 2.90 0.82 24.92
N ASN A 41 2.60 2.02 24.39
CA ASN A 41 3.45 3.21 24.46
C ASN A 41 4.85 3.04 23.84
N TYR A 42 5.03 1.99 23.04
CA TYR A 42 6.27 1.69 22.35
C TYR A 42 5.96 1.37 20.90
N GLY A 43 6.92 1.64 20.03
CA GLY A 43 6.77 1.40 18.61
C GLY A 43 7.97 0.74 18.01
N TYR A 44 7.69 0.12 16.88
CA TYR A 44 8.53 -0.86 16.24
C TYR A 44 8.46 -0.65 14.73
N THR A 45 9.63 -0.55 14.10
CA THR A 45 9.75 -0.20 12.68
C THR A 45 10.61 -1.19 11.90
N ALA A 46 10.39 -1.25 10.60
CA ALA A 46 11.35 -1.77 9.64
C ALA A 46 12.26 -0.63 9.15
N VAL A 47 13.56 -0.89 9.07
CA VAL A 47 14.54 0.07 8.55
C VAL A 47 14.94 -0.32 7.13
N PHE A 48 14.81 0.61 6.18
CA PHE A 48 15.18 0.39 4.78
C PHE A 48 15.65 1.68 4.11
N GLN A 49 16.44 1.53 3.05
CA GLN A 49 16.78 2.59 2.12
C GLN A 49 15.88 2.51 0.90
N SER A 50 15.37 3.65 0.44
CA SER A 50 14.72 3.73 -0.87
C SER A 50 15.80 3.83 -1.95
N ASN A 51 15.81 2.95 -2.96
CA ASN A 51 16.81 2.99 -4.04
C ASN A 51 16.40 3.93 -5.19
N ILE A 52 15.13 4.35 -5.21
CA ILE A 52 14.55 5.28 -6.18
C ILE A 52 13.68 6.33 -5.47
N ASP A 53 13.36 7.41 -6.18
CA ASP A 53 12.29 8.31 -5.76
C ASP A 53 10.94 7.62 -6.03
N GLN A 54 10.09 7.55 -5.02
CA GLN A 54 8.77 6.90 -5.13
C GLN A 54 7.76 7.47 -4.14
N THR A 55 6.50 7.52 -4.54
CA THR A 55 5.39 7.93 -3.67
C THR A 55 4.73 6.71 -3.05
N ILE A 56 4.58 6.73 -1.73
CA ILE A 56 3.75 5.79 -0.98
C ILE A 56 2.47 6.47 -0.51
N ASN A 57 1.43 5.67 -0.34
CA ASN A 57 0.11 6.14 0.04
C ASN A 57 -0.46 5.47 1.28
N GLN A 58 0.08 4.32 1.68
CA GLN A 58 -0.31 3.65 2.92
C GLN A 58 0.87 2.90 3.53
N ILE A 59 0.82 2.75 4.85
CA ILE A 59 1.70 1.90 5.65
C ILE A 59 0.86 0.77 6.19
N GLY A 60 1.33 -0.47 6.06
CA GLY A 60 0.77 -1.63 6.71
C GLY A 60 1.65 -2.09 7.85
N SER A 61 1.06 -2.47 8.98
CA SER A 61 1.74 -3.19 10.06
C SER A 61 0.97 -4.46 10.40
N ARG A 62 1.70 -5.53 10.72
CA ARG A 62 1.10 -6.83 11.04
C ARG A 62 0.86 -6.96 12.54
N LEU A 63 -0.41 -6.90 12.96
CA LEU A 63 -0.82 -6.78 14.36
C LEU A 63 -1.75 -7.91 14.79
N ARG A 64 -1.81 -8.18 16.10
CA ARG A 64 -2.82 -9.01 16.78
C ARG A 64 -3.15 -8.41 18.15
N GLY A 65 -4.19 -8.91 18.82
CA GLY A 65 -4.27 -8.81 20.29
C GLY A 65 -5.23 -7.77 20.87
N GLY A 66 -6.33 -7.45 20.20
CA GLY A 66 -7.41 -6.63 20.78
C GLY A 66 -7.59 -5.29 20.08
N GLU A 67 -8.13 -4.31 20.81
CA GLU A 67 -8.52 -3.01 20.26
C GLU A 67 -7.68 -1.89 20.87
N SER A 68 -7.14 -1.00 20.02
CA SER A 68 -6.37 0.18 20.45
C SER A 68 -6.16 1.13 19.28
N ASP A 69 -5.90 2.39 19.60
CA ASP A 69 -5.33 3.31 18.63
C ASP A 69 -3.87 2.97 18.36
N VAL A 70 -3.48 3.07 17.09
CA VAL A 70 -2.14 2.82 16.59
C VAL A 70 -1.70 4.03 15.78
N LYS A 71 -0.49 4.50 16.03
CA LYS A 71 0.13 5.57 15.27
C LYS A 71 1.10 4.96 14.27
N PHE A 72 0.80 5.06 12.98
CA PHE A 72 1.72 4.74 11.89
C PHE A 72 2.71 5.88 11.74
N VAL A 73 3.99 5.56 11.56
CA VAL A 73 5.06 6.56 11.54
C VAL A 73 6.06 6.31 10.43
N ILE A 74 6.60 7.40 9.88
CA ILE A 74 7.80 7.40 9.06
C ILE A 74 8.82 8.31 9.75
N ILE A 75 10.02 7.78 9.94
CA ILE A 75 11.13 8.47 10.59
C ILE A 75 12.29 8.50 9.61
N ASP A 76 12.81 9.70 9.37
CA ASP A 76 13.93 9.95 8.45
C ASP A 76 15.25 9.71 9.19
N LEU A 77 16.06 8.80 8.67
CA LEU A 77 17.37 8.41 9.21
C LEU A 77 18.53 8.98 8.38
N GLY A 78 18.24 9.96 7.54
CA GLY A 78 19.22 10.69 6.74
C GLY A 78 19.67 9.97 5.47
N ASN A 79 20.74 10.50 4.89
CA ASN A 79 21.43 9.97 3.72
C ASN A 79 22.80 9.42 4.14
N GLY A 80 23.10 8.19 3.74
CA GLY A 80 24.34 7.54 4.15
C GLY A 80 24.45 6.10 3.67
N VAL A 81 25.63 5.52 3.84
CA VAL A 81 25.85 4.09 3.61
C VAL A 81 25.10 3.26 4.66
N ASP A 82 25.03 3.76 5.89
CA ASP A 82 24.30 3.18 7.01
C ASP A 82 23.28 4.20 7.57
N PRO A 83 22.15 3.73 8.12
CA PRO A 83 21.17 4.60 8.77
C PRO A 83 21.72 5.16 10.08
N THR A 84 21.38 6.40 10.43
CA THR A 84 21.63 6.92 11.77
C THR A 84 20.73 6.21 12.79
N SER A 85 21.26 5.97 13.99
CA SER A 85 20.52 5.40 15.13
C SER A 85 19.51 6.38 15.75
N THR A 86 19.40 7.58 15.20
CA THR A 86 18.51 8.67 15.60
C THR A 86 17.86 9.25 14.35
N GLY A 87 16.62 9.71 14.47
CA GLY A 87 15.87 10.23 13.35
C GLY A 87 14.66 11.04 13.82
N GLN A 88 14.16 11.89 12.92
CA GLN A 88 13.01 12.73 13.16
C GLN A 88 11.76 12.12 12.53
N THR A 89 10.64 12.13 13.25
CA THR A 89 9.35 11.80 12.67
C THR A 89 9.00 12.79 11.55
N VAL A 90 8.87 12.29 10.32
CA VAL A 90 8.51 13.09 9.14
C VAL A 90 7.07 12.85 8.68
N PHE A 91 6.44 11.79 9.20
CA PHE A 91 5.03 11.51 9.03
C PHE A 91 4.51 10.73 10.23
N SER A 92 3.28 11.04 10.63
CA SER A 92 2.51 10.18 11.53
C SER A 92 1.03 10.26 11.24
N ASP A 93 0.34 9.14 11.35
CA ASP A 93 -1.11 9.02 11.21
C ASP A 93 -1.66 8.11 12.31
N VAL A 94 -2.85 8.44 12.85
CA VAL A 94 -3.48 7.65 13.91
C VAL A 94 -4.67 6.91 13.34
N SER A 95 -4.65 5.59 13.44
CA SER A 95 -5.78 4.75 13.04
C SER A 95 -6.22 3.89 14.21
N HIS A 96 -7.54 3.71 14.30
CA HIS A 96 -8.14 2.82 15.27
C HIS A 96 -8.07 1.37 14.75
N VAL A 97 -7.50 0.46 15.54
CA VAL A 97 -7.27 -0.94 15.15
C VAL A 97 -8.06 -1.87 16.05
N VAL A 98 -8.81 -2.79 15.43
CA VAL A 98 -9.48 -3.92 16.09
C VAL A 98 -8.85 -5.21 15.56
N ALA A 99 -7.88 -5.75 16.30
CA ALA A 99 -7.14 -6.94 15.92
C ALA A 99 -7.64 -8.19 16.65
N GLY A 100 -7.81 -9.28 15.89
CA GLY A 100 -8.18 -10.59 16.44
C GLY A 100 -7.01 -11.32 17.13
N GLU A 101 -7.21 -12.61 17.38
CA GLU A 101 -6.17 -13.49 17.94
C GLU A 101 -5.06 -13.80 16.92
N GLY A 102 -5.41 -13.77 15.62
CA GLY A 102 -4.48 -13.96 14.51
C GLY A 102 -3.77 -12.67 14.11
N TYR A 103 -2.59 -12.82 13.51
CA TYR A 103 -1.87 -11.71 12.90
C TYR A 103 -2.45 -11.35 11.54
N ASP A 104 -2.92 -10.11 11.42
CA ASP A 104 -3.43 -9.55 10.18
C ASP A 104 -2.79 -8.19 9.86
N TRP A 105 -2.96 -7.72 8.63
CA TRP A 105 -2.46 -6.43 8.17
C TRP A 105 -3.46 -5.33 8.46
N PHE A 106 -3.00 -4.35 9.22
CA PHE A 106 -3.72 -3.11 9.47
C PHE A 106 -2.98 -1.99 8.77
N TYR A 107 -3.75 -1.10 8.15
CA TYR A 107 -3.22 -0.04 7.30
C TYR A 107 -3.55 1.32 7.88
N SER A 108 -2.65 2.28 7.66
CA SER A 108 -2.92 3.69 7.89
C SER A 108 -4.05 4.18 6.98
N ASP A 109 -4.55 5.38 7.28
CA ASP A 109 -5.35 6.12 6.31
C ASP A 109 -4.53 6.43 5.05
N LEU A 110 -5.22 6.80 3.97
CA LEU A 110 -4.58 7.18 2.72
C LEU A 110 -3.83 8.51 2.90
N PHE A 111 -2.55 8.52 2.53
CA PHE A 111 -1.72 9.71 2.51
C PHE A 111 -0.92 9.81 1.21
N SER A 112 -0.03 10.79 1.12
CA SER A 112 0.97 10.87 0.05
C SER A 112 2.30 11.30 0.66
N PHE A 113 3.31 10.44 0.55
CA PHE A 113 4.66 10.71 1.03
C PHE A 113 5.68 10.27 -0.02
N ASN A 114 6.67 11.12 -0.28
CA ASN A 114 7.75 10.82 -1.21
C ASN A 114 8.94 10.25 -0.46
N LEU A 115 9.27 8.99 -0.73
CA LEU A 115 10.54 8.40 -0.37
C LEU A 115 11.58 8.87 -1.38
N ASN A 116 12.68 9.44 -0.90
CA ASN A 116 13.77 9.89 -1.77
C ASN A 116 14.81 8.79 -1.96
N ALA A 117 15.35 8.70 -3.18
CA ALA A 117 16.44 7.79 -3.50
C ALA A 117 17.66 8.02 -2.59
N GLY A 118 18.25 6.92 -2.11
CA GLY A 118 19.42 6.92 -1.24
C GLY A 118 19.16 7.29 0.22
N ARG A 119 17.92 7.61 0.61
CA ARG A 119 17.58 7.94 2.01
C ARG A 119 17.12 6.72 2.78
N TRP A 120 17.52 6.67 4.04
CA TRP A 120 17.09 5.66 4.99
C TRP A 120 15.84 6.13 5.74
N TYR A 121 14.89 5.22 5.87
CA TYR A 121 13.66 5.42 6.59
C TYR A 121 13.43 4.28 7.58
N ALA A 122 12.84 4.61 8.70
CA ALA A 122 12.20 3.66 9.59
C ALA A 122 10.70 3.83 9.49
N VAL A 123 9.99 2.77 9.14
CA VAL A 123 8.53 2.79 8.99
C VAL A 123 7.91 1.69 9.83
N GLY A 124 6.83 2.01 10.54
CA GLY A 124 6.13 1.04 11.36
C GLY A 124 4.99 1.65 12.16
N ALA A 125 4.77 1.09 13.34
CA ALA A 125 3.62 1.41 14.18
C ALA A 125 4.00 1.58 15.66
N VAL A 126 3.29 2.47 16.34
CA VAL A 126 3.41 2.77 17.78
C VAL A 126 2.03 2.58 18.41
N GLY A 127 1.89 1.76 19.44
CA GLY A 127 0.60 1.55 20.10
C GLY A 127 0.37 2.60 21.19
N ALA A 128 -0.90 2.96 21.40
CA ALA A 128 -1.29 3.86 22.48
C ALA A 128 -0.86 3.30 23.86
N PRO A 129 -0.72 4.14 24.90
CA PRO A 129 -0.46 3.66 26.25
C PRO A 129 -1.53 2.66 26.71
N GLY A 130 -1.09 1.50 27.19
CA GLY A 130 -1.99 0.41 27.59
C GLY A 130 -2.48 -0.47 26.44
N SER A 131 -1.98 -0.27 25.21
CA SER A 131 -2.38 -1.06 24.04
C SER A 131 -2.18 -2.58 24.30
N PRO A 132 -3.22 -3.40 24.08
CA PRO A 132 -3.10 -4.85 24.18
C PRO A 132 -2.48 -5.46 22.91
N LEU A 133 -2.17 -4.64 21.91
CA LEU A 133 -1.70 -5.08 20.61
C LEU A 133 -0.26 -5.61 20.64
N TYR A 134 -0.02 -6.62 19.82
CA TYR A 134 1.29 -7.18 19.53
C TYR A 134 1.60 -7.00 18.05
N VAL A 135 2.83 -6.59 17.74
CA VAL A 135 3.39 -6.63 16.39
C VAL A 135 4.07 -7.96 16.13
N SER A 136 4.20 -8.31 14.86
CA SER A 136 5.00 -9.45 14.37
C SER A 136 6.31 -8.96 13.75
N GLY A 137 7.40 -9.69 13.95
CA GLY A 137 8.68 -9.45 13.30
C GLY A 137 9.51 -10.73 13.13
N ASP A 138 10.75 -10.60 12.67
CA ASP A 138 11.67 -11.72 12.42
C ASP A 138 13.09 -11.41 12.91
N TYR A 139 13.77 -12.41 13.48
CA TYR A 139 15.18 -12.40 13.87
C TYR A 139 16.14 -12.67 12.69
N ALA A 140 15.65 -13.22 11.58
CA ALA A 140 16.48 -13.77 10.52
C ALA A 140 16.96 -12.74 9.49
N ALA A 141 17.89 -13.22 8.66
CA ALA A 141 18.79 -12.56 7.71
C ALA A 141 18.10 -11.60 6.70
N PRO A 142 18.87 -10.83 5.88
CA PRO A 142 18.35 -9.76 5.05
C PRO A 142 17.14 -10.19 4.23
N ILE A 143 16.00 -9.60 4.56
CA ILE A 143 14.82 -9.70 3.71
C ILE A 143 15.19 -8.87 2.48
N ASN A 144 15.07 -9.45 1.30
CA ASN A 144 15.44 -8.78 0.05
C ASN A 144 14.14 -8.24 -0.56
N PRO A 145 13.69 -7.01 -0.21
CA PRO A 145 12.38 -6.45 -0.57
C PRO A 145 12.22 -6.15 -2.08
N GLY A 146 13.10 -6.69 -2.93
CA GLY A 146 13.18 -6.39 -4.36
C GLY A 146 14.18 -5.28 -4.68
N PRO A 147 14.29 -4.87 -5.96
CA PRO A 147 15.31 -3.92 -6.42
C PRO A 147 15.09 -2.49 -5.91
N THR A 148 13.85 -2.16 -5.52
CA THR A 148 13.42 -0.81 -5.13
C THR A 148 13.91 -0.40 -3.74
N PHE A 149 14.22 -1.37 -2.87
CA PHE A 149 14.54 -1.11 -1.48
C PHE A 149 15.78 -1.89 -1.05
N THR A 150 16.60 -1.29 -0.20
CA THR A 150 17.69 -1.98 0.49
C THR A 150 17.32 -2.09 1.96
N ALA A 151 17.02 -3.30 2.45
CA ALA A 151 16.64 -3.50 3.84
C ALA A 151 17.87 -3.51 4.76
N TYR A 152 17.78 -2.84 5.91
CA TYR A 152 18.77 -2.99 6.97
C TYR A 152 18.41 -4.23 7.78
N SER A 153 19.17 -5.31 7.61
CA SER A 153 18.80 -6.61 8.18
C SER A 153 18.81 -6.60 9.70
N ASN A 154 17.81 -7.25 10.30
CA ASN A 154 17.71 -7.55 11.73
C ASN A 154 17.82 -6.31 12.64
N ARG A 155 17.30 -5.17 12.16
CA ARG A 155 17.35 -3.88 12.85
C ARG A 155 15.99 -3.22 12.78
N ASN A 156 15.37 -3.06 13.93
CA ASN A 156 14.27 -2.11 14.08
C ASN A 156 14.76 -0.89 14.83
N MET A 157 14.02 0.19 14.69
CA MET A 157 14.20 1.34 15.52
C MET A 157 13.17 1.35 16.63
N ASN A 158 13.64 1.55 17.85
CA ASN A 158 12.76 1.69 19.00
C ASN A 158 12.16 3.11 19.04
N VAL A 159 10.84 3.16 19.09
CA VAL A 159 10.08 4.40 19.28
C VAL A 159 9.54 4.41 20.71
N MET A 160 9.86 5.45 21.49
CA MET A 160 9.65 5.46 22.95
C MET A 160 8.31 6.00 23.43
N SER A 161 7.60 6.71 22.56
CA SER A 161 6.41 7.43 22.97
C SER A 161 5.40 7.44 21.85
N TYR A 162 4.16 7.11 22.21
CA TYR A 162 3.03 7.28 21.31
C TYR A 162 2.85 8.75 20.92
N ASP A 163 2.98 9.68 21.86
CA ASP A 163 2.73 11.11 21.64
C ASP A 163 3.84 11.77 20.82
N ASN A 164 5.10 11.39 21.06
CA ASN A 164 6.27 11.92 20.37
C ASN A 164 7.16 10.78 19.83
N PRO A 165 6.83 10.24 18.65
CA PRO A 165 7.42 9.01 18.14
C PRO A 165 8.81 9.18 17.48
N ASP A 166 9.64 10.07 18.01
CA ASP A 166 11.03 10.21 17.55
C ASP A 166 11.91 9.07 18.06
N SER A 167 13.01 8.80 17.35
CA SER A 167 13.97 7.78 17.76
C SER A 167 15.22 8.35 18.42
N ASN A 168 15.48 7.89 19.65
CA ASN A 168 16.70 8.23 20.39
C ASN A 168 17.31 7.03 21.16
N LEU A 169 16.94 5.81 20.79
CA LEU A 169 17.40 4.59 21.48
C LEU A 169 18.26 3.66 20.61
N GLY A 170 18.56 4.09 19.39
CA GLY A 170 19.21 3.23 18.41
C GLY A 170 18.38 2.05 17.97
N PHE A 171 19.08 1.00 17.55
CA PHE A 171 18.47 -0.16 16.92
C PHE A 171 18.39 -1.33 17.90
N ALA A 172 17.24 -1.99 17.95
CA ALA A 172 17.13 -3.30 18.57
C ALA A 172 17.13 -4.42 17.52
N CYS A 173 17.30 -5.66 17.99
CA CYS A 173 17.20 -6.82 17.12
C CYS A 173 15.75 -7.01 16.64
N CYS A 174 15.64 -7.66 15.49
CA CYS A 174 14.45 -8.03 14.73
C CYS A 174 13.98 -6.98 13.72
N ASN A 175 13.45 -7.45 12.59
CA ASN A 175 12.75 -6.65 11.61
C ASN A 175 11.24 -6.80 11.82
N PHE A 176 10.53 -5.71 12.09
CA PHE A 176 9.08 -5.78 12.24
C PHE A 176 8.38 -5.76 10.89
N HIS A 177 7.32 -6.56 10.78
CA HIS A 177 6.60 -6.76 9.54
C HIS A 177 5.82 -5.51 9.15
N THR A 178 6.25 -4.90 8.05
CA THR A 178 5.77 -3.63 7.51
C THR A 178 5.53 -3.79 6.01
N ARG A 179 4.45 -3.19 5.52
CA ARG A 179 4.14 -3.06 4.10
C ARG A 179 4.06 -1.61 3.69
N LEU A 180 4.50 -1.32 2.47
CA LEU A 180 4.26 -0.02 1.84
C LEU A 180 3.46 -0.24 0.57
N LEU A 181 2.50 0.65 0.36
CA LEU A 181 1.60 0.60 -0.78
C LEU A 181 1.68 1.91 -1.54
N THR A 182 1.53 1.82 -2.86
CA THR A 182 1.34 2.98 -3.73
C THR A 182 0.00 2.87 -4.44
N SER A 183 -0.68 3.99 -4.62
CA SER A 183 -1.88 4.11 -5.44
C SER A 183 -1.55 4.19 -6.93
N ASP A 184 -0.27 4.31 -7.29
CA ASP A 184 0.18 4.17 -8.67
C ASP A 184 0.04 2.69 -9.08
N SER A 185 -1.20 2.26 -9.27
CA SER A 185 -1.48 1.21 -10.23
C SER A 185 -0.88 1.72 -11.52
N VAL A 186 0.23 1.12 -11.98
CA VAL A 186 0.82 1.34 -13.30
C VAL A 186 -0.31 1.61 -14.28
N GLY A 187 -0.46 2.88 -14.68
CA GLY A 187 -1.74 3.48 -15.08
C GLY A 187 -2.55 2.50 -15.90
N ALA A 188 -3.70 2.07 -15.36
CA ALA A 188 -4.48 0.94 -15.87
C ALA A 188 -4.46 0.93 -17.40
N VAL A 189 -3.54 0.15 -17.97
CA VAL A 189 -3.51 -0.05 -19.41
C VAL A 189 -4.88 -0.66 -19.68
N PRO A 190 -5.72 -0.04 -20.54
CA PRO A 190 -7.05 -0.56 -20.77
C PRO A 190 -6.92 -2.04 -21.04
N GLU A 191 -7.58 -2.87 -20.24
CA GLU A 191 -7.38 -4.31 -20.33
C GLU A 191 -7.60 -4.75 -21.79
N PRO A 192 -6.92 -5.81 -22.27
CA PRO A 192 -7.07 -6.27 -23.65
C PRO A 192 -8.55 -6.44 -24.09
N ALA A 193 -9.44 -6.74 -23.14
CA ALA A 193 -10.89 -6.79 -23.35
C ALA A 193 -11.51 -5.43 -23.72
N THR A 194 -11.05 -4.33 -23.11
CA THR A 194 -11.51 -2.97 -23.42
C THR A 194 -11.12 -2.57 -24.84
N TRP A 195 -9.91 -2.93 -25.28
CA TRP A 195 -9.50 -2.74 -26.68
C TRP A 195 -10.37 -3.55 -27.63
N ALA A 196 -10.63 -4.82 -27.29
CA ALA A 196 -11.50 -5.68 -28.09
C ALA A 196 -12.92 -5.11 -28.20
N LEU A 197 -13.50 -4.62 -27.10
CA LEU A 197 -14.82 -3.99 -27.09
C LEU A 197 -14.85 -2.68 -27.89
N MET A 198 -13.81 -1.85 -27.81
CA MET A 198 -13.71 -0.64 -28.64
C MET A 198 -13.61 -1.00 -30.13
N ILE A 199 -12.76 -1.98 -30.49
CA ILE A 199 -12.63 -2.44 -31.89
C ILE A 199 -13.95 -3.02 -32.39
N LEU A 200 -14.63 -3.82 -31.57
CA LEU A 200 -15.93 -4.40 -31.92
C LEU A 200 -17.01 -3.31 -32.05
N GLY A 201 -17.02 -2.33 -31.15
CA GLY A 201 -17.91 -1.16 -31.21
C GLY A 201 -17.70 -0.32 -32.46
N PHE A 202 -16.47 0.11 -32.74
CA PHE A 202 -16.16 0.89 -33.94
C PHE A 202 -16.32 0.07 -35.23
N GLY A 203 -15.95 -1.21 -35.20
CA GLY A 203 -16.11 -2.14 -36.32
C GLY A 203 -17.58 -2.35 -36.69
N SER A 204 -18.45 -2.56 -35.70
CA SER A 204 -19.89 -2.72 -35.91
C SER A 204 -20.54 -1.43 -36.42
N ALA A 205 -20.19 -0.27 -35.87
CA ALA A 205 -20.67 1.03 -36.36
C ALA A 205 -20.26 1.27 -37.83
N GLY A 206 -19.00 0.99 -38.17
CA GLY A 206 -18.50 1.08 -39.54
C GLY A 206 -19.20 0.11 -40.50
N ALA A 207 -19.50 -1.11 -40.06
CA ALA A 207 -20.23 -2.11 -40.85
C ALA A 207 -21.66 -1.65 -41.17
N MET A 208 -22.37 -1.05 -40.21
CA MET A 208 -23.72 -0.52 -40.42
C MET A 208 -23.74 0.61 -41.47
N LEU A 209 -22.78 1.55 -41.40
CA LEU A 209 -22.66 2.64 -42.38
C LEU A 209 -22.44 2.11 -43.80
N ARG A 210 -21.60 1.07 -43.98
CA ARG A 210 -21.40 0.45 -45.30
C ARG A 210 -22.69 -0.17 -45.85
N ARG A 211 -23.50 -0.83 -45.01
CA ARG A 211 -24.76 -1.45 -45.45
C ARG A 211 -25.77 -0.44 -45.99
N THR A 212 -25.88 0.74 -45.36
CA THR A 212 -26.81 1.78 -45.82
C THR A 212 -26.47 2.34 -47.20
N ARG A 213 -25.18 2.44 -47.53
CA ARG A 213 -24.72 2.90 -48.84
C ARG A 213 -25.07 1.94 -49.98
N PHE A 214 -25.01 0.63 -49.72
CA PHE A 214 -25.40 -0.37 -50.72
C PHE A 214 -26.92 -0.48 -50.92
N ALA A 215 -27.73 -0.06 -49.93
CA ALA A 215 -29.18 -0.08 -50.05
C ALA A 215 -29.76 1.20 -50.70
N ALA A 216 -28.95 2.25 -50.82
CA ALA A 216 -29.35 3.54 -51.40
C ALA A 216 -28.92 3.72 -52.88
N ALA A 217 -28.20 2.74 -53.43
CA ALA A 217 -27.84 2.63 -54.85
C ALA A 217 -28.77 1.63 -55.54
#